data_AF-A0A0M8YIE2-F1
#
_entry.id   AF-A0A0M8YIE2-F1
#
_cell.length_a   1.000
_cell.length_b   1.000
_cell.length_c   1.000
_cell.angle_alpha   90.00
_cell.angle_beta   90.00
_cell.angle_gamma   90.00
#
_symmetry.space_group_name_H-M   'P 1'
#
loop_
_entity.id
_entity.type
_entity.pdbx_description
1 polymer ?
#
loop_
_entity_poly.entity_id
_entity_poly.type
_entity_poly.pdbx_seq_one_letter_code
_entity_poly.pdbx_strand_id
1 'polypeptide(L)'
;MTAERLEGHLVRDPRTLHTDIEVQLDQAAEEVSRRLGGKIDYQVVRVAVSEAYQRLADKAKFHNFLPILAARSAQRSLHVT
;
A
#
# COMPACT_ATOMS: atom_id res chain seq x y z
N MET A 1 5.05 -25.91 9.79
CA MET A 1 5.82 -25.02 8.89
C MET A 1 7.18 -24.80 9.52
N THR A 2 8.25 -25.30 8.91
CA THR A 2 9.62 -25.27 9.44
C THR A 2 10.27 -23.93 9.09
N ALA A 3 10.58 -23.12 10.10
CA ALA A 3 11.33 -21.88 9.90
C ALA A 3 12.76 -22.20 9.42
N GLU A 4 13.12 -21.74 8.23
CA GLU A 4 14.49 -21.85 7.72
C GLU A 4 15.39 -20.86 8.48
N ARG A 5 16.49 -21.37 9.03
CA ARG A 5 17.50 -20.55 9.70
C ARG A 5 18.69 -20.38 8.75
N LEU A 6 19.05 -19.14 8.44
CA LEU A 6 20.32 -18.79 7.79
C LEU A 6 21.27 -18.29 8.89
N GLU A 7 22.42 -18.94 9.04
CA GLU A 7 23.47 -18.54 10.00
C GLU A 7 22.97 -18.36 11.44
N GLY A 8 21.99 -19.16 11.87
CA GLY A 8 21.40 -19.07 13.22
C GLY A 8 20.37 -17.96 13.40
N HIS A 9 20.16 -17.10 12.39
CA HIS A 9 19.09 -16.13 12.35
C HIS A 9 17.80 -16.76 11.82
N LEU A 10 16.69 -16.47 12.48
CA LEU A 10 15.36 -16.89 12.03
C LEU A 10 14.99 -16.05 10.82
N VAL A 11 15.11 -16.62 9.62
CA VAL A 11 14.75 -15.92 8.39
C VAL A 11 13.30 -16.23 8.08
N ARG A 12 12.48 -15.18 7.98
CA ARG A 12 11.08 -15.30 7.55
C ARG A 12 11.06 -15.77 6.09
N ASP A 13 10.28 -16.81 5.80
CA ASP A 13 10.09 -17.26 4.41
C ASP A 13 9.51 -16.08 3.61
N PRO A 14 10.19 -15.62 2.54
CA PRO A 14 9.72 -14.51 1.75
C PRO A 14 8.38 -14.77 1.06
N ARG A 15 7.98 -16.03 0.87
CA ARG A 15 6.63 -16.41 0.39
C ARG A 15 5.54 -16.17 1.43
N THR A 16 5.93 -16.01 2.70
CA THR A 16 5.04 -15.69 3.83
C THR A 16 5.13 -14.23 4.28
N LEU A 17 5.90 -13.39 3.57
CA LEU A 17 5.88 -11.94 3.72
C LEU A 17 4.58 -11.37 3.14
N HIS A 18 3.45 -11.73 3.75
CA HIS A 18 2.20 -11.04 3.53
C HIS A 18 2.10 -9.95 4.61
N THR A 19 2.50 -8.73 4.24
CA THR A 19 2.18 -7.56 5.07
C THR A 19 0.68 -7.34 4.97
N ASP A 20 0.02 -7.14 6.11
CA ASP A 20 -1.41 -6.81 6.16
C ASP A 20 -1.72 -5.69 5.15
N ILE A 21 -2.79 -5.86 4.38
CA ILE A 21 -3.15 -4.91 3.35
C ILE A 21 -3.33 -3.51 3.95
N GLU A 22 -3.83 -3.40 5.17
CA GLU A 22 -3.96 -2.11 5.86
C GLU A 22 -2.61 -1.42 6.06
N VAL A 23 -1.57 -2.16 6.44
CA VAL A 23 -0.22 -1.62 6.59
C VAL A 23 0.35 -1.20 5.23
N GLN A 24 0.06 -1.94 4.16
CA GLN A 24 0.48 -1.55 2.81
C GLN A 24 -0.23 -0.28 2.33
N LEU A 25 -1.51 -0.10 2.69
CA LEU A 25 -2.28 1.10 2.36
C LEU A 25 -1.85 2.31 3.19
N ASP A 26 -1.48 2.11 4.46
CA ASP A 26 -0.86 3.16 5.28
C ASP A 26 0.46 3.64 4.67
N GLN A 27 1.37 2.73 4.34
CA GLN A 27 2.64 3.06 3.68
C GLN A 27 2.43 3.77 2.34
N ALA A 28 1.42 3.34 1.58
CA ALA A 28 1.03 3.97 0.33
C ALA A 28 0.51 5.41 0.55
N ALA A 29 -0.31 5.63 1.59
CA ALA A 29 -0.83 6.95 1.96
C ALA A 29 0.27 7.90 2.45
N GLU A 30 1.21 7.41 3.27
CA GLU A 30 2.38 8.18 3.69
C GLU A 30 3.20 8.67 2.49
N GLU A 31 3.46 7.79 1.52
CA GLU A 31 4.20 8.15 0.31
C GLU A 31 3.46 9.19 -0.54
N VAL A 32 2.14 9.06 -0.68
CA VAL A 32 1.32 10.06 -1.39
C VAL A 32 1.34 11.39 -0.66
N SER A 33 1.20 11.40 0.67
CA SER A 33 1.26 12.61 1.49
C SER A 33 2.61 13.33 1.34
N ARG A 34 3.72 12.57 1.36
CA ARG A 34 5.06 13.12 1.07
C ARG A 34 5.14 13.77 -0.31
N ARG A 35 4.63 13.12 -1.35
CA ARG A 35 4.64 13.64 -2.74
C ARG A 35 3.77 14.87 -2.94
N LEU A 36 2.69 15.00 -2.18
CA LEU A 36 1.82 16.18 -2.17
C LEU A 36 2.37 17.31 -1.28
N GLY A 37 3.53 17.09 -0.65
CA GLY A 37 4.21 18.08 0.20
C GLY A 37 3.47 18.37 1.51
N GLY A 38 2.68 17.41 2.02
CA GLY A 38 1.91 17.58 3.26
C GLY A 38 0.81 18.65 3.19
N LYS A 39 0.45 19.12 1.98
CA LYS A 39 -0.59 20.15 1.78
C LYS A 39 -2.01 19.66 2.02
N ILE A 40 -2.20 18.34 1.95
CA ILE A 40 -3.47 17.67 2.15
C ILE A 40 -3.36 16.85 3.43
N ASP A 41 -4.39 16.91 4.25
CA ASP A 41 -4.46 16.16 5.50
C ASP A 41 -4.28 14.66 5.27
N TYR A 42 -3.52 14.01 6.16
CA TYR A 42 -3.20 12.59 6.02
C TYR A 42 -4.45 11.70 5.99
N GLN A 43 -5.50 12.01 6.76
CA GLN A 43 -6.74 11.22 6.75
C GLN A 43 -7.42 11.31 5.39
N VAL A 44 -7.43 12.49 4.77
CA VAL A 44 -7.96 12.67 3.41
C VAL A 44 -7.16 11.84 2.39
N VAL A 45 -5.83 11.86 2.50
CA VAL A 45 -4.96 11.03 1.66
C VAL A 45 -5.23 9.53 1.87
N ARG A 46 -5.37 9.10 3.12
CA ARG A 46 -5.61 7.69 3.48
C ARG A 46 -6.97 7.20 2.97
N VAL A 47 -8.02 8.00 3.10
CA VAL A 47 -9.34 7.69 2.52
C VAL A 47 -9.23 7.55 1.00
N ALA A 48 -8.61 8.51 0.33
CA ALA A 48 -8.46 8.48 -1.14
C ALA A 48 -7.68 7.25 -1.64
N VAL A 49 -6.63 6.83 -0.92
CA VAL A 49 -5.88 5.60 -1.23
C VAL A 49 -6.74 4.36 -1.02
N SER A 50 -7.52 4.30 0.05
CA SER A 50 -8.39 3.17 0.36
C SER A 50 -9.52 3.01 -0.66
N GLU A 51 -10.16 4.10 -1.04
CA GLU A 51 -11.20 4.11 -2.08
C GLU A 51 -10.63 3.75 -3.46
N ALA A 52 -9.41 4.21 -3.78
CA ALA A 52 -8.73 3.80 -5.00
C ALA A 52 -8.41 2.30 -4.99
N TYR A 53 -7.98 1.76 -3.85
CA TYR A 53 -7.71 0.34 -3.69
C TYR A 53 -8.98 -0.49 -3.90
N GLN A 54 -10.09 -0.16 -3.22
CA GLN A 54 -11.36 -0.88 -3.36
C GLN A 54 -11.84 -0.91 -4.81
N ARG A 55 -11.86 0.25 -5.49
CA ARG A 55 -12.27 0.35 -6.90
C ARG A 55 -11.42 -0.49 -7.85
N LEU A 56 -10.14 -0.67 -7.55
CA LEU A 56 -9.22 -1.48 -8.33
C LEU A 56 -9.32 -2.97 -7.98
N ALA A 57 -9.46 -3.30 -6.70
CA ALA A 57 -9.62 -4.66 -6.20
C ALA A 57 -10.86 -5.34 -6.79
N ASP A 58 -11.97 -4.61 -6.93
CA ASP A 58 -13.21 -5.11 -7.55
C ASP A 58 -13.03 -5.61 -8.99
N LYS A 59 -11.97 -5.17 -9.68
CA LYS A 59 -11.74 -5.44 -11.11
C LYS A 59 -10.45 -6.20 -11.39
N ALA A 60 -9.59 -6.38 -10.38
CA ALA A 60 -8.24 -6.87 -10.59
C ALA A 60 -8.16 -8.40 -10.53
N LYS A 61 -7.54 -9.00 -11.55
CA LYS A 61 -7.18 -10.42 -11.54
C LYS A 61 -5.90 -10.70 -10.73
N PHE A 62 -5.06 -9.67 -10.54
CA PHE A 62 -3.78 -9.77 -9.83
C PHE A 62 -3.69 -8.68 -8.77
N HIS A 63 -3.44 -9.10 -7.52
CA HIS A 63 -3.55 -8.22 -6.35
C HIS A 63 -2.18 -7.68 -5.88
N ASN A 64 -1.08 -8.28 -6.33
CA ASN A 64 0.28 -7.98 -5.84
C ASN A 64 0.73 -6.53 -6.04
N PHE A 65 0.15 -5.81 -7.00
CA PHE A 65 0.52 -4.42 -7.31
C PHE A 65 -0.58 -3.40 -6.96
N LEU A 66 -1.70 -3.86 -6.40
CA LEU A 66 -2.86 -3.01 -6.13
C LEU A 66 -2.56 -1.82 -5.20
N PRO A 67 -1.81 -1.96 -4.09
CA PRO A 67 -1.50 -0.82 -3.24
C PRO A 67 -0.74 0.30 -3.98
N ILE A 68 0.20 -0.07 -4.84
CA ILE A 68 1.00 0.88 -5.63
C ILE A 68 0.10 1.60 -6.66
N LEU A 69 -0.78 0.86 -7.32
CA LEU A 69 -1.73 1.42 -8.29
C LEU A 69 -2.75 2.33 -7.61
N ALA A 70 -3.23 1.95 -6.42
CA ALA A 70 -4.12 2.74 -5.59
C ALA A 70 -3.47 4.07 -5.18
N ALA A 71 -2.24 4.05 -4.66
CA ALA A 71 -1.47 5.26 -4.36
C ALA A 71 -1.38 6.21 -5.55
N ARG A 72 -1.01 5.69 -6.72
CA ARG A 72 -0.88 6.51 -7.93
C ARG A 72 -2.21 7.12 -8.37
N SER A 73 -3.29 6.36 -8.28
CA SER A 73 -4.64 6.83 -8.59
C SER A 73 -5.11 7.92 -7.62
N ALA A 74 -4.88 7.73 -6.33
CA ALA A 74 -5.21 8.70 -5.28
C ALA A 74 -4.41 10.00 -5.47
N GLN A 75 -3.09 9.90 -5.68
CA GLN A 75 -2.23 11.05 -5.94
C GLN A 75 -2.75 11.88 -7.13
N ARG A 76 -3.11 11.23 -8.25
CA ARG A 76 -3.66 11.93 -9.43
C ARG A 76 -4.98 12.63 -9.13
N SER A 77 -5.85 11.99 -8.37
CA SER A 77 -7.17 12.55 -8.02
C SER A 77 -7.01 13.79 -7.13
N LEU A 78 -6.10 13.72 -6.15
CA LEU A 78 -5.83 14.78 -5.20
C LEU A 78 -5.02 15.96 -5.79
N HIS A 79 -4.24 15.74 -6.85
CA HIS A 79 -3.45 16.80 -7.49
C HIS A 79 -4.27 17.70 -8.42
N VAL A 80 -5.47 17.26 -8.82
CA VAL A 80 -6.39 18.02 -9.68
C VAL A 80 -7.31 18.93 -8.85
N THR A 81 -7.26 18.81 -7.51
CA THR A 81 -7.99 19.66 -6.56
C THR A 81 -7.08 20.76 -6.04
#